data_AF-A0A929EFI1-F1
#
_entry.id   AF-A0A929EFI1-F1
#
_cell.length_a   1.000
_cell.length_b   1.000
_cell.length_c   1.000
_cell.angle_alpha   90.00
_cell.angle_beta   90.00
_cell.angle_gamma   90.00
#
_symmetry.space_group_name_H-M   'P 1'
#
loop_
_entity.id
_entity.type
_entity.pdbx_description
1 polymer ?
#
loop_
_entity_poly.entity_id
_entity_poly.type
_entity_poly.pdbx_seq_one_letter_code
_entity_poly.pdbx_strand_id
1 'polypeptide(L)'
;MNETDIEIDLSDSPMHERHAIVFDAWEAVEEKSAVKLRSDHNPRPLFHHFASEFAGLHDWTYTKEGPERWDVTIKKLETPTPNQEELEASIEAAIAEIRPYLQGDGGDIEVVEINAEDMSVAVMLTGACKGCPSAALTLKNGVETTIKKHVPKIREIVAVQATD
;
A
#
# COMPACT_ATOMS: atom_id res chain seq x y z
N MET A 1 -15.89 -19.00 -9.86
CA MET A 1 -16.28 -18.10 -8.76
C MET A 1 -15.06 -18.02 -7.87
N ASN A 2 -14.48 -16.83 -7.66
CA ASN A 2 -13.48 -16.69 -6.61
C ASN A 2 -14.24 -16.81 -5.29
N GLU A 3 -13.73 -17.61 -4.34
CA GLU A 3 -14.38 -17.83 -3.03
C GLU A 3 -14.38 -16.56 -2.16
N THR A 4 -13.74 -15.49 -2.62
CA THR A 4 -13.50 -14.21 -1.94
C THR A 4 -14.27 -13.03 -2.53
N ASP A 5 -15.11 -13.25 -3.56
CA ASP A 5 -15.97 -12.18 -4.08
C ASP A 5 -17.05 -11.80 -3.05
N ILE A 6 -17.34 -10.51 -2.90
CA ILE A 6 -18.41 -10.00 -2.03
C ILE A 6 -19.58 -9.55 -2.92
N GLU A 7 -20.79 -10.04 -2.64
CA GLU A 7 -22.00 -9.68 -3.39
C GLU A 7 -22.91 -8.78 -2.55
N ILE A 8 -23.36 -7.65 -3.12
CA ILE A 8 -24.18 -6.65 -2.44
C ILE A 8 -25.40 -6.32 -3.31
N ASP A 9 -26.59 -6.41 -2.72
CA ASP A 9 -27.82 -5.90 -3.32
C ASP A 9 -28.17 -4.55 -2.70
N LEU A 10 -27.92 -3.46 -3.43
CA LEU A 10 -28.17 -2.10 -2.95
C LEU A 10 -29.66 -1.75 -2.95
N SER A 11 -30.49 -2.51 -3.67
CA SER A 11 -31.94 -2.30 -3.73
C SER A 11 -32.58 -2.44 -2.35
N ASP A 12 -32.01 -3.29 -1.50
CA ASP A 12 -32.46 -3.54 -0.13
C ASP A 12 -31.93 -2.51 0.90
N SER A 13 -31.07 -1.58 0.46
CA SER A 13 -30.36 -0.64 1.34
C SER A 13 -30.83 0.82 1.17
N PRO A 14 -30.86 1.63 2.25
CA PRO A 14 -31.18 3.06 2.17
C PRO A 14 -30.20 3.83 1.28
N MET A 15 -30.70 4.68 0.38
CA MET A 15 -29.88 5.38 -0.63
C MET A 15 -28.67 6.14 -0.05
N HIS A 16 -28.82 6.74 1.14
CA HIS A 16 -27.76 7.50 1.81
C HIS A 16 -26.66 6.62 2.42
N GLU A 17 -26.93 5.33 2.66
CA GLU A 17 -25.97 4.36 3.22
C GLU A 17 -25.26 3.57 2.12
N ARG A 18 -25.82 3.50 0.91
CA ARG A 18 -25.31 2.68 -0.21
C ARG A 18 -23.83 2.91 -0.51
N HIS A 19 -23.32 4.14 -0.40
CA HIS A 19 -21.90 4.41 -0.61
C HIS A 19 -21.04 3.77 0.48
N ALA A 20 -21.39 3.98 1.75
CA ALA A 20 -20.64 3.40 2.86
C ALA A 20 -20.57 1.87 2.74
N ILE A 21 -21.69 1.21 2.44
CA ILE A 21 -21.75 -0.26 2.27
C ILE A 21 -20.79 -0.74 1.17
N VAL A 22 -20.75 -0.04 0.03
CA VAL A 22 -19.85 -0.42 -1.08
C VAL A 22 -18.39 -0.22 -0.70
N PHE A 23 -18.07 0.86 0.01
CA PHE A 23 -16.70 1.16 0.44
C PHE A 23 -16.22 0.18 1.50
N ASP A 24 -17.06 -0.16 2.49
CA ASP A 24 -16.74 -1.16 3.51
C ASP A 24 -16.47 -2.54 2.87
N ALA A 25 -17.29 -2.93 1.88
CA ALA A 25 -17.07 -4.16 1.14
C ALA A 25 -15.79 -4.12 0.28
N TRP A 26 -15.46 -2.97 -0.30
CA TRP A 26 -14.23 -2.76 -1.05
C TRP A 26 -12.97 -2.84 -0.17
N GLU A 27 -13.05 -2.33 1.05
CA GLU A 27 -11.96 -2.45 2.03
C GLU A 27 -11.80 -3.91 2.48
N ALA A 28 -12.90 -4.63 2.64
CA ALA A 28 -12.89 -6.03 3.07
C ALA A 28 -12.43 -7.02 1.98
N VAL A 29 -12.63 -6.71 0.70
CA VAL A 29 -12.27 -7.63 -0.39
C VAL A 29 -10.75 -7.69 -0.60
N GLU A 30 -10.23 -8.90 -0.79
CA GLU A 30 -8.81 -9.14 -1.08
C GLU A 30 -8.43 -8.66 -2.49
N GLU A 31 -7.14 -8.45 -2.74
CA GLU A 31 -6.63 -8.20 -4.09
C GLU A 31 -7.03 -9.36 -5.04
N LYS A 32 -7.19 -9.07 -6.34
CA LYS A 32 -7.69 -9.98 -7.39
C LYS A 32 -9.15 -10.42 -7.25
N SER A 33 -9.80 -10.13 -6.13
CA SER A 33 -11.21 -10.47 -5.87
C SER A 33 -12.12 -9.30 -6.27
N ALA A 34 -13.44 -9.48 -6.23
CA ALA A 34 -14.36 -8.45 -6.71
C ALA A 34 -15.53 -8.18 -5.76
N VAL A 35 -16.01 -6.94 -5.78
CA VAL A 35 -17.33 -6.57 -5.26
C VAL A 35 -18.34 -6.60 -6.40
N LYS A 36 -19.38 -7.42 -6.28
CA LYS A 36 -20.48 -7.49 -7.25
C LYS A 36 -21.68 -6.75 -6.70
N LEU A 37 -22.06 -5.68 -7.39
CA LEU A 37 -23.15 -4.80 -7.00
C LEU A 37 -24.38 -5.07 -7.87
N ARG A 38 -25.53 -5.19 -7.23
CA ARG A 38 -26.84 -5.01 -7.86
C ARG A 38 -27.43 -3.68 -7.43
N SER A 39 -27.97 -2.93 -8.39
CA SER A 39 -28.60 -1.64 -8.14
C SER A 39 -29.92 -1.50 -8.93
N ASP A 40 -30.87 -0.79 -8.34
CA ASP A 40 -32.18 -0.40 -8.90
C ASP A 40 -32.10 0.86 -9.79
N HIS A 41 -30.93 1.50 -9.87
CA HIS A 41 -30.65 2.63 -10.77
C HIS A 41 -29.19 2.60 -11.24
N ASN A 42 -28.89 3.41 -12.26
CA ASN A 42 -27.55 3.53 -12.82
C ASN A 42 -26.52 4.03 -11.76
N PRO A 43 -25.50 3.24 -11.41
CA PRO A 43 -24.50 3.56 -10.38
C PRO A 43 -23.41 4.55 -10.85
N ARG A 44 -23.61 5.30 -11.94
CA ARG A 44 -22.63 6.29 -12.44
C ARG A 44 -22.12 7.29 -11.38
N PRO A 45 -22.92 7.82 -10.44
CA PRO A 45 -22.40 8.68 -9.37
C PRO A 45 -21.40 7.94 -8.46
N LEU A 46 -21.72 6.70 -8.08
CA LEU A 46 -20.85 5.84 -7.30
C LEU A 46 -19.55 5.55 -8.06
N PHE A 47 -19.64 5.24 -9.37
CA PHE A 47 -18.47 5.05 -10.23
C PHE A 47 -17.53 6.26 -10.20
N HIS A 48 -18.04 7.49 -10.37
CA HIS A 48 -17.17 8.68 -10.37
C HIS A 48 -16.48 8.89 -9.01
N HIS A 49 -17.19 8.68 -7.90
CA HIS A 49 -16.60 8.77 -6.57
C HIS A 49 -15.51 7.70 -6.39
N PHE A 50 -15.82 6.46 -6.76
CA PHE A 50 -14.89 5.34 -6.67
C PHE A 50 -13.64 5.54 -7.53
N ALA A 51 -13.83 6.06 -8.76
CA ALA A 51 -12.74 6.36 -9.68
C ALA A 51 -11.79 7.44 -9.17
N SER A 52 -12.29 8.40 -8.39
CA SER A 52 -11.50 9.44 -7.75
C SER A 52 -10.66 8.88 -6.60
N GLU A 53 -11.27 8.09 -5.72
CA GLU A 53 -10.60 7.59 -4.50
C GLU A 53 -9.63 6.44 -4.77
N PHE A 54 -9.95 5.56 -5.72
CA PHE A 54 -9.21 4.32 -5.96
C PHE A 54 -8.62 4.25 -7.38
N ALA A 55 -8.18 5.39 -7.89
CA ALA A 55 -7.60 5.50 -9.23
C ALA A 55 -6.50 4.46 -9.46
N GLY A 56 -6.64 3.64 -10.52
CA GLY A 56 -5.67 2.60 -10.88
C GLY A 56 -5.72 1.31 -10.06
N LEU A 57 -6.54 1.24 -9.01
CA LEU A 57 -6.64 0.07 -8.12
C LEU A 57 -7.83 -0.85 -8.45
N HIS A 58 -8.66 -0.48 -9.42
CA HIS A 58 -9.88 -1.22 -9.74
C HIS A 58 -10.15 -1.29 -11.24
N ASP A 59 -10.93 -2.28 -11.62
CA ASP A 59 -11.59 -2.38 -12.92
C ASP A 59 -13.11 -2.41 -12.71
N TRP A 60 -13.82 -1.50 -13.38
CA TRP A 60 -15.28 -1.33 -13.26
C TRP A 60 -15.96 -1.88 -14.52
N THR A 61 -16.72 -2.96 -14.37
CA THR A 61 -17.42 -3.60 -15.49
C THR A 61 -18.91 -3.66 -15.22
N TYR A 62 -19.72 -3.10 -16.15
CA TYR A 62 -21.15 -3.38 -16.19
C TYR A 62 -21.38 -4.79 -16.72
N THR A 63 -21.99 -5.66 -15.92
CA THR A 63 -22.37 -7.02 -16.34
C THR A 63 -23.83 -7.11 -16.76
N LYS A 64 -24.66 -6.15 -16.30
CA LYS A 64 -26.00 -5.89 -16.80
C LYS A 64 -26.29 -4.40 -16.75
N GLU A 65 -26.85 -3.86 -17.82
CA GLU A 65 -27.31 -2.48 -17.88
C GLU A 65 -28.84 -2.45 -17.96
N GLY A 66 -29.46 -1.44 -17.36
CA GLY A 66 -30.91 -1.35 -17.18
C GLY A 66 -31.74 -1.25 -18.48
N PRO A 67 -33.04 -0.92 -18.37
CA PRO A 67 -33.62 -0.09 -17.30
C PRO A 67 -34.13 -0.85 -16.07
N GLU A 68 -34.21 -2.19 -16.12
CA GLU A 68 -34.81 -2.96 -15.03
C GLU A 68 -33.86 -3.18 -13.85
N ARG A 69 -32.55 -3.24 -14.13
CA ARG A 69 -31.51 -3.60 -13.15
C ARG A 69 -30.15 -3.25 -13.71
N TRP A 70 -29.25 -2.79 -12.83
CA TRP A 70 -27.85 -2.58 -13.14
C TRP A 70 -27.00 -3.51 -12.29
N ASP A 71 -26.18 -4.31 -12.94
CA ASP A 71 -25.17 -5.14 -12.27
C ASP A 71 -23.78 -4.64 -12.64
N VAL A 72 -22.95 -4.48 -11.62
CA VAL A 72 -21.57 -4.02 -11.77
C VAL A 72 -20.67 -4.98 -11.03
N THR A 73 -19.53 -5.30 -11.63
CA THR A 73 -18.41 -5.93 -10.95
C THR A 73 -17.30 -4.90 -10.81
N ILE A 74 -16.89 -4.64 -9.57
CA ILE A 74 -15.72 -3.83 -9.22
C ILE A 74 -14.61 -4.80 -8.83
N LYS A 75 -13.68 -5.07 -9.76
CA LYS A 75 -12.56 -5.98 -9.50
C LYS A 75 -11.42 -5.21 -8.82
N LYS A 76 -10.93 -5.70 -7.70
CA LYS A 76 -9.73 -5.19 -7.03
C LYS A 76 -8.49 -5.67 -7.76
N LEU A 77 -7.72 -4.74 -8.29
CA LEU A 77 -6.46 -5.05 -8.95
C LEU A 77 -5.40 -5.30 -7.89
N GLU A 78 -4.39 -6.09 -8.25
CA GLU A 78 -3.19 -6.17 -7.41
C GLU A 78 -2.45 -4.86 -7.49
N THR A 79 -2.04 -4.35 -6.33
CA THR A 79 -1.06 -3.27 -6.30
C THR A 79 0.24 -3.81 -6.91
N PRO A 80 0.80 -3.23 -7.98
CA PRO A 80 2.06 -3.70 -8.53
C PRO A 80 3.15 -3.68 -7.45
N THR A 81 4.06 -4.65 -7.52
CA THR A 81 5.30 -4.62 -6.74
C THR A 81 6.26 -3.68 -7.44
N PRO A 82 6.94 -2.75 -6.74
CA PRO A 82 7.92 -1.89 -7.38
C PRO A 82 9.03 -2.75 -8.00
N ASN A 83 9.50 -2.32 -9.17
CA ASN A 83 10.73 -2.89 -9.73
C ASN A 83 11.97 -2.38 -8.94
N GLN A 84 13.15 -2.87 -9.29
CA GLN A 84 14.40 -2.50 -8.61
C GLN A 84 14.65 -0.99 -8.59
N GLU A 85 14.45 -0.29 -9.71
CA GLU A 85 14.69 1.15 -9.83
C GLU A 85 13.70 1.97 -9.00
N GLU A 86 12.40 1.61 -9.05
CA GLU A 86 11.36 2.25 -8.24
C GLU A 86 11.58 2.03 -6.75
N LEU A 87 12.03 0.83 -6.37
CA LEU A 87 12.36 0.50 -4.99
C LEU A 87 13.58 1.30 -4.52
N GLU A 88 14.67 1.32 -5.29
CA GLU A 88 15.87 2.12 -5.00
C GLU A 88 15.53 3.60 -4.79
N ALA A 89 14.78 4.20 -5.70
CA ALA A 89 14.36 5.60 -5.58
C ALA A 89 13.53 5.87 -4.32
N SER A 90 12.63 4.94 -3.97
CA SER A 90 11.79 5.06 -2.76
C SER A 90 12.60 4.92 -1.47
N ILE A 91 13.58 4.00 -1.45
CA ILE A 91 14.50 3.86 -0.32
C ILE A 91 15.40 5.08 -0.19
N GLU A 92 15.95 5.60 -1.30
CA GLU A 92 16.78 6.81 -1.28
C GLU A 92 16.01 8.01 -0.71
N ALA A 93 14.75 8.21 -1.11
CA ALA A 93 13.90 9.25 -0.56
C ALA A 93 13.66 9.08 0.95
N ALA A 94 13.42 7.85 1.42
CA ALA A 94 13.26 7.55 2.83
C ALA A 94 14.54 7.85 3.64
N ILE A 95 15.70 7.47 3.10
CA ILE A 95 17.00 7.74 3.71
C ILE A 95 17.31 9.24 3.75
N ALA A 96 16.99 9.97 2.69
CA ALA A 96 17.14 11.42 2.64
C ALA A 96 16.30 12.14 3.71
N GLU A 97 15.13 11.61 4.07
CA GLU A 97 14.28 12.15 5.15
C GLU A 97 14.93 11.99 6.54
N ILE A 98 15.60 10.85 6.80
CA ILE A 98 16.18 10.57 8.13
C ILE A 98 17.61 11.10 8.31
N ARG A 99 18.39 11.21 7.22
CA ARG A 99 19.81 11.60 7.25
C ARG A 99 20.10 12.90 8.03
N PRO A 100 19.30 13.99 7.94
CA PRO A 100 19.55 15.20 8.73
C PRO A 100 19.55 14.97 10.25
N TYR A 101 18.70 14.06 10.75
CA TYR A 101 18.63 13.73 12.17
C TYR A 101 19.85 12.90 12.60
N LEU A 102 20.25 11.92 11.77
CA LEU A 102 21.43 11.09 12.03
C LEU A 102 22.72 11.93 12.05
N GLN A 103 22.86 12.82 11.08
CA GLN A 103 24.01 13.71 10.96
C GLN A 103 24.05 14.75 12.09
N GLY A 104 22.89 15.22 12.57
CA GLY A 104 22.78 16.05 13.78
C GLY A 104 23.37 15.37 15.02
N ASP A 105 23.23 14.05 15.11
CA ASP A 105 23.78 13.21 16.18
C ASP A 105 25.20 12.68 15.88
N GLY A 106 25.82 13.14 14.78
CA GLY A 106 27.19 12.78 14.39
C GLY A 106 27.34 11.38 13.77
N GLY A 107 26.27 10.80 13.26
CA GLY A 107 26.28 9.55 12.48
C GLY A 107 25.77 9.72 11.06
N ASP A 108 25.71 8.62 10.33
CA ASP A 108 25.04 8.55 9.03
C ASP A 108 24.53 7.12 8.77
N ILE A 109 23.88 6.94 7.63
CA ILE A 109 23.39 5.65 7.13
C ILE A 109 23.74 5.49 5.65
N GLU A 110 24.22 4.30 5.32
CA GLU A 110 24.52 3.87 3.96
C GLU A 110 23.62 2.69 3.61
N VAL A 111 23.09 2.69 2.39
CA VAL A 111 22.38 1.53 1.84
C VAL A 111 23.43 0.58 1.25
N VAL A 112 23.42 -0.67 1.68
CA VAL A 112 24.37 -1.69 1.24
C VAL A 112 23.78 -2.53 0.12
N GLU A 113 22.51 -2.92 0.25
CA GLU A 113 21.82 -3.76 -0.72
C GLU A 113 20.31 -3.51 -0.68
N ILE A 114 19.69 -3.55 -1.84
CA ILE A 114 18.23 -3.52 -2.02
C ILE A 114 17.86 -4.70 -2.91
N ASN A 115 16.91 -5.51 -2.47
CA ASN A 115 16.41 -6.65 -3.23
C ASN A 115 14.89 -6.51 -3.42
N ALA A 116 14.47 -6.29 -4.66
CA ALA A 116 13.06 -6.15 -5.04
C ALA A 116 12.27 -7.47 -5.06
N GLU A 117 12.92 -8.62 -5.23
CA GLU A 117 12.25 -9.92 -5.19
C GLU A 117 11.85 -10.30 -3.76
N ASP A 118 12.78 -10.10 -2.81
CA ASP A 118 12.58 -10.40 -1.40
C ASP A 118 11.95 -9.23 -0.62
N MET A 119 11.88 -8.03 -1.24
CA MET A 119 11.47 -6.78 -0.62
C MET A 119 12.26 -6.51 0.67
N SER A 120 13.59 -6.59 0.57
CA SER A 120 14.51 -6.41 1.71
C SER A 120 15.55 -5.33 1.46
N VAL A 121 15.96 -4.64 2.53
CA VAL A 121 17.02 -3.62 2.49
C VAL A 121 18.08 -3.93 3.54
N ALA A 122 19.35 -3.97 3.12
CA ALA A 122 20.49 -3.97 4.02
C ALA A 122 21.03 -2.54 4.16
N VAL A 123 21.17 -2.07 5.39
CA VAL A 123 21.70 -0.75 5.71
C VAL A 123 22.88 -0.85 6.68
N MET A 124 23.79 0.10 6.61
CA MET A 124 24.94 0.21 7.50
C MET A 124 24.95 1.58 8.16
N LEU A 125 24.94 1.57 9.50
CA LEU A 125 25.09 2.79 10.29
C LEU A 125 26.57 3.17 10.40
N THR A 126 26.88 4.46 10.21
CA THR A 126 28.24 4.99 10.26
C THR A 126 28.36 6.14 11.29
N GLY A 127 29.59 6.57 11.56
CA GLY A 127 29.88 7.62 12.56
C GLY A 127 29.51 7.22 13.99
N ALA A 128 29.01 8.19 14.77
CA ALA A 128 28.63 7.99 16.18
C ALA A 128 27.54 6.90 16.36
N CYS A 129 26.77 6.60 15.31
CA CYS A 129 25.73 5.58 15.33
C CYS A 129 26.26 4.13 15.36
N LYS A 130 27.52 3.87 14.97
CA LYS A 130 28.10 2.50 14.91
C LYS A 130 28.26 1.85 16.30
N GLY A 131 28.32 2.63 17.38
CA GLY A 131 28.85 2.17 18.67
C GLY A 131 27.97 2.34 19.92
N CYS A 132 26.72 2.80 19.79
CA CYS A 132 25.88 3.08 20.95
C CYS A 132 24.86 1.94 21.21
N PRO A 133 25.14 0.97 22.10
CA PRO A 133 24.24 -0.16 22.34
C PRO A 133 22.88 0.26 22.91
N SER A 134 22.81 1.39 23.63
CA SER A 134 21.55 1.92 24.15
C SER A 134 20.70 2.62 23.08
N ALA A 135 21.31 3.13 22.00
CA ALA A 135 20.60 3.83 20.92
C ALA A 135 20.36 2.94 19.68
N ALA A 136 21.10 1.83 19.52
CA ALA A 136 21.04 0.97 18.35
C ALA A 136 19.63 0.44 18.03
N LEU A 137 18.88 0.01 19.05
CA LEU A 137 17.51 -0.50 18.85
C LEU A 137 16.54 0.62 18.45
N THR A 138 16.56 1.77 19.15
CA THR A 138 15.70 2.91 18.84
C THR A 138 16.00 3.46 17.45
N LEU A 139 17.27 3.53 17.07
CA LEU A 139 17.70 4.00 15.76
C LEU A 139 17.26 3.06 14.64
N LYS A 140 17.46 1.75 14.83
CA LYS A 140 16.95 0.73 13.90
C LYS A 140 15.44 0.87 13.69
N ASN A 141 14.68 1.01 14.78
CA ASN A 141 13.22 1.16 14.70
C ASN A 141 12.82 2.46 13.99
N GLY A 142 13.54 3.56 14.21
CA GLY A 142 13.31 4.83 13.51
C GLY A 142 13.56 4.72 12.01
N VAL A 143 14.69 4.14 11.62
CA VAL A 143 15.01 3.85 10.20
C VAL A 143 13.95 2.96 9.57
N GLU A 144 13.59 1.86 10.23
CA GLU A 144 12.58 0.93 9.74
C GLU A 144 11.21 1.59 9.58
N THR A 145 10.81 2.43 10.54
CA THR A 145 9.52 3.15 10.47
C THR A 145 9.49 4.11 9.29
N THR A 146 10.57 4.87 9.07
CA THR A 146 10.65 5.81 7.95
C THR A 146 10.67 5.07 6.61
N ILE A 147 11.43 3.99 6.48
CA ILE A 147 11.44 3.19 5.25
C ILE A 147 10.05 2.58 4.97
N LYS A 148 9.37 2.02 5.98
CA LYS A 148 8.02 1.47 5.84
C LYS A 148 6.96 2.52 5.49
N LYS A 149 7.16 3.78 5.85
CA LYS A 149 6.28 4.89 5.45
C LYS A 149 6.33 5.15 3.94
N HIS A 150 7.52 5.05 3.34
CA HIS A 150 7.72 5.23 1.89
C HIS A 150 7.44 3.94 1.10
N VAL A 151 7.80 2.79 1.67
CA VAL A 151 7.62 1.47 1.05
C VAL A 151 6.93 0.52 2.05
N PRO A 152 5.60 0.58 2.19
CA PRO A 152 4.85 -0.24 3.15
C PRO A 152 5.01 -1.76 2.92
N LYS A 153 5.31 -2.16 1.68
CA LYS A 153 5.50 -3.55 1.28
C LYS A 153 6.86 -4.14 1.68
N ILE A 154 7.79 -3.34 2.22
CA ILE A 154 9.10 -3.85 2.64
C ILE A 154 8.94 -4.90 3.74
N ARG A 155 9.56 -6.06 3.55
CA ARG A 155 9.44 -7.20 4.46
C ARG A 155 10.49 -7.15 5.57
N GLU A 156 11.72 -6.83 5.21
CA GLU A 156 12.86 -6.90 6.12
C GLU A 156 13.84 -5.75 5.92
N ILE A 157 14.37 -5.23 7.04
CA ILE A 157 15.45 -4.26 7.05
C ILE A 157 16.54 -4.77 7.99
N VAL A 158 17.71 -5.04 7.42
CA VAL A 158 18.85 -5.63 8.12
C VAL A 158 19.90 -4.56 8.33
N ALA A 159 20.28 -4.34 9.60
CA ALA A 159 21.45 -3.53 9.92
C ALA A 159 22.71 -4.41 9.85
N VAL A 160 23.57 -4.16 8.88
CA VAL A 160 24.87 -4.84 8.74
C VAL A 160 25.99 -4.01 9.39
N GLN A 161 27.06 -4.69 9.77
CA GLN A 161 28.25 -4.04 10.33
C GLN A 161 29.36 -3.97 9.27
N ALA A 162 30.10 -2.87 9.22
CA ALA A 162 31.33 -2.79 8.45
C ALA A 162 32.30 -3.88 8.95
N THR A 163 32.62 -4.84 8.10
CA THR A 163 33.75 -5.75 8.29
C THR A 163 35.02 -5.00 7.96
N ASP A 164 35.87 -4.77 8.96
CA ASP A 164 37.22 -4.22 8.79
C ASP A 164 38.16 -5.25 8.12
#